data_AF-A0A0Q6ZDW5-F1
#
_entry.id   AF-A0A0Q6ZDW5-F1
#
_cell.length_a   1.000
_cell.length_b   1.000
_cell.length_c   1.000
_cell.angle_alpha   90.00
_cell.angle_beta   90.00
_cell.angle_gamma   90.00
#
_symmetry.space_group_name_H-M   'P 1'
#
loop_
_entity.id
_entity.type
_entity.pdbx_description
1 polymer ?
#
loop_
_entity_poly.entity_id
_entity_poly.type
_entity_poly.pdbx_seq_one_letter_code
_entity_poly.pdbx_strand_id
1 'polypeptide(L)'
;MNNKRRKRIAEICAQIETLKAQLENANSLKDEIEVLQGEEQESFDNLPESLQQGDKGQAMEQAVEALEEAAEQLENGLSAAIDALDEVLASLGNSSNGS
;
A
#
# COMPACT_ATOMS: atom_id res chain seq x y z
N MET A 1 -8.72 20.34 -33.86
CA MET A 1 -9.17 19.10 -33.17
C MET A 1 -8.06 18.41 -32.39
N ASN A 2 -6.85 18.27 -32.94
CA ASN A 2 -5.69 17.67 -32.24
C ASN A 2 -5.40 18.36 -30.87
N ASN A 3 -5.53 19.69 -30.76
CA ASN A 3 -5.33 20.42 -29.50
C ASN A 3 -6.35 20.06 -28.37
N LYS A 4 -7.64 19.89 -28.69
CA LYS A 4 -8.64 19.48 -27.68
C LYS A 4 -8.37 18.06 -27.16
N ARG A 5 -7.99 17.15 -28.06
CA ARG A 5 -7.61 15.78 -27.69
C ARG A 5 -6.35 15.77 -26.83
N ARG A 6 -5.28 16.47 -27.23
CA ARG A 6 -4.04 16.59 -26.45
C ARG A 6 -4.27 17.18 -25.06
N LYS A 7 -5.11 18.23 -24.97
CA LYS A 7 -5.51 18.78 -23.67
C LYS A 7 -6.20 17.75 -22.78
N ARG A 8 -7.13 16.96 -23.34
CA ARG A 8 -7.84 15.92 -22.58
C ARG A 8 -6.91 14.81 -22.10
N ILE A 9 -5.95 14.39 -22.92
CA ILE A 9 -4.92 13.42 -22.52
C ILE A 9 -4.10 13.97 -21.34
N ALA A 10 -3.64 15.22 -21.43
CA ALA A 10 -2.89 15.85 -20.36
C ALA A 10 -3.70 15.96 -19.05
N GLU A 11 -4.99 16.29 -19.13
CA GLU A 11 -5.88 16.30 -17.96
C GLU A 11 -5.98 14.91 -17.31
N ILE A 12 -6.07 13.84 -18.11
CA ILE A 12 -6.13 12.46 -17.61
C ILE A 12 -4.79 12.08 -16.96
N CYS A 13 -3.66 12.40 -17.58
CA CYS A 13 -2.34 12.14 -16.98
C CYS A 13 -2.19 12.83 -15.62
N ALA A 14 -2.57 14.10 -15.51
CA ALA A 14 -2.50 14.84 -14.24
C ALA A 14 -3.37 14.20 -13.13
N GLN A 15 -4.53 13.65 -13.49
CA GLN A 15 -5.38 12.92 -12.53
C GLN A 15 -4.73 11.61 -12.09
N ILE A 16 -4.09 10.88 -13.01
CA ILE A 16 -3.37 9.64 -12.69
C ILE A 16 -2.15 9.92 -11.80
N GLU A 17 -1.37 10.97 -12.09
CA GLU A 17 -0.25 11.40 -11.24
C GLU A 17 -0.71 11.76 -9.83
N THR A 18 -1.86 12.44 -9.72
CA THR A 18 -2.47 12.75 -8.42
C THR A 18 -2.84 11.47 -7.66
N LEU A 19 -3.46 10.50 -8.34
CA LEU A 19 -3.80 9.20 -7.74
C LEU A 19 -2.54 8.44 -7.30
N LYS A 20 -1.50 8.41 -8.13
CA LYS A 20 -0.22 7.77 -7.79
C LYS A 20 0.37 8.38 -6.51
N ALA A 21 0.41 9.71 -6.40
CA ALA A 21 0.91 10.38 -5.20
C ALA A 21 0.06 10.04 -3.95
N GLN A 22 -1.25 9.85 -4.10
CA GLN A 22 -2.11 9.42 -2.99
C GLN A 22 -1.78 7.98 -2.54
N LEU A 23 -1.50 7.07 -3.48
CA LEU A 23 -1.09 5.70 -3.18
C LEU A 23 0.30 5.65 -2.54
N GLU A 24 1.26 6.44 -3.01
CA GLU A 24 2.58 6.56 -2.39
C GLU A 24 2.50 7.04 -0.94
N ASN A 25 1.60 7.98 -0.64
CA ASN A 25 1.36 8.45 0.72
C ASN A 25 0.71 7.37 1.62
N ALA A 26 -0.04 6.43 1.04
CA ALA A 26 -0.66 5.34 1.78
C ALA A 26 0.36 4.33 2.34
N ASN A 27 1.63 4.36 1.90
CA ASN A 27 2.71 3.59 2.52
C ASN A 27 2.89 3.92 4.02
N SER A 28 2.54 5.13 4.45
CA SER A 28 2.56 5.48 5.89
C SER A 28 1.66 4.57 6.74
N LEU A 29 0.58 4.02 6.17
CA LEU A 29 -0.30 3.08 6.86
C LEU A 29 0.39 1.72 7.09
N LYS A 30 1.27 1.29 6.17
CA LYS A 30 2.09 0.09 6.36
C LYS A 30 3.00 0.28 7.57
N ASP A 31 3.68 1.41 7.65
CA ASP A 31 4.58 1.73 8.77
C ASP A 31 3.81 1.72 10.11
N GLU A 32 2.59 2.28 10.13
CA GLU A 32 1.72 2.23 11.32
C GLU A 32 1.32 0.79 11.70
N ILE A 33 1.01 -0.06 10.72
CA ILE A 33 0.69 -1.47 10.97
C ILE A 33 1.91 -2.21 11.53
N GLU A 34 3.11 -2.01 10.98
CA GLU A 34 4.35 -2.64 11.45
C GLU A 34 4.72 -2.19 12.87
N VAL A 35 4.49 -0.91 13.20
CA VAL A 35 4.66 -0.42 14.58
C VAL A 35 3.72 -1.15 15.53
N LEU A 36 2.43 -1.25 15.20
CA LEU A 36 1.45 -1.98 16.02
C LEU A 36 1.77 -3.46 16.15
N GLN A 37 2.24 -4.09 15.06
CA GLN A 37 2.69 -5.49 15.06
C GLN A 37 3.84 -5.70 16.05
N GLY A 38 4.82 -4.79 16.05
CA GLY A 38 5.94 -4.83 16.98
C GLY A 38 5.52 -4.61 18.43
N GLU A 39 4.59 -3.67 18.69
CA GLU A 39 4.02 -3.43 20.01
C GLU A 39 3.25 -4.66 20.55
N GLU A 40 2.53 -5.36 19.68
CA GLU A 40 1.81 -6.58 20.04
C GLU A 40 2.78 -7.74 20.32
N GLN A 41 3.82 -7.90 19.50
CA GLN A 41 4.88 -8.89 19.73
C GLN A 41 5.61 -8.65 21.04
N GLU A 42 6.01 -7.40 21.34
CA GLU A 42 6.62 -7.04 22.61
C GLU A 42 5.68 -7.34 23.79
N SER A 43 4.39 -7.07 23.62
CA SER A 43 3.38 -7.37 24.65
C SER A 43 3.24 -8.88 24.89
N PHE A 44 3.34 -9.70 23.83
CA PHE A 44 3.33 -11.16 23.93
C PHE A 44 4.61 -11.70 24.58
N ASP A 45 5.78 -11.20 24.18
CA ASP A 45 7.08 -11.61 24.71
C ASP A 45 7.23 -11.30 26.21
N ASN A 46 6.56 -10.23 26.66
CA ASN A 46 6.51 -9.84 28.07
C ASN A 46 5.53 -10.67 28.93
N LEU A 47 4.70 -11.53 28.32
CA LEU A 47 3.82 -12.41 29.09
C LEU A 47 4.62 -13.51 29.81
N PRO A 48 4.19 -13.93 31.01
CA PRO A 48 4.64 -15.19 31.61
C PRO A 48 4.41 -16.36 30.64
N GLU A 49 5.33 -17.31 30.60
CA GLU A 49 5.28 -18.49 29.72
C GLU A 49 3.97 -19.28 29.85
N SER A 50 3.40 -19.34 31.07
CA SER A 50 2.10 -19.98 31.32
C SER A 50 0.91 -19.26 30.68
N LEU A 51 1.02 -17.95 30.44
CA LEU A 51 0.01 -17.14 29.75
C LEU A 51 0.24 -17.09 28.24
N GLN A 52 1.49 -17.20 27.78
CA GLN A 52 1.82 -17.34 26.36
C GLN A 52 1.18 -18.59 25.75
N GLN A 53 1.18 -19.71 26.49
CA GLN A 53 0.55 -20.96 26.04
C GLN A 53 -0.97 -21.01 26.24
N GLY A 54 -1.55 -20.02 26.93
CA GLY A 54 -2.98 -19.93 27.17
C GLY A 54 -3.72 -19.18 26.07
N ASP A 55 -5.06 -19.16 26.15
CA ASP A 55 -5.94 -18.50 25.18
C ASP A 55 -5.54 -17.03 24.90
N LYS A 56 -5.05 -16.33 25.92
CA LYS A 56 -4.58 -14.95 25.77
C LYS A 56 -3.34 -14.87 24.88
N GLY A 57 -2.32 -15.68 25.14
CA GLY A 57 -1.11 -15.67 24.34
C GLY A 57 -1.37 -16.09 22.89
N GLN A 58 -2.19 -17.11 22.68
CA GLN A 58 -2.62 -17.53 21.34
C GLN A 58 -3.36 -16.43 20.57
N ALA A 59 -4.21 -15.65 21.25
CA ALA A 59 -4.89 -14.53 20.63
C ALA A 59 -3.93 -13.39 20.23
N MET A 60 -2.89 -13.15 21.03
CA MET A 60 -1.87 -12.14 20.73
C MET A 60 -0.96 -12.59 19.59
N GLU A 61 -0.53 -13.86 19.57
CA GLU A 61 0.22 -14.46 18.46
C GLU A 61 -0.56 -14.36 17.14
N GLN A 62 -1.86 -14.69 17.15
CA GLN A 62 -2.73 -14.50 15.99
C GLN A 62 -2.86 -13.03 15.56
N ALA A 63 -2.86 -12.09 16.52
CA ALA A 63 -2.92 -10.68 16.20
C ALA A 63 -1.62 -10.20 15.54
N VAL A 64 -0.45 -10.66 16.01
CA VAL A 64 0.85 -10.40 15.38
C VAL A 64 0.86 -10.92 13.94
N GLU A 65 0.49 -12.20 13.73
CA GLU A 65 0.44 -12.81 12.40
C GLU A 65 -0.50 -12.04 11.46
N ALA A 66 -1.69 -11.66 11.95
CA ALA A 66 -2.64 -10.91 11.15
C ALA A 66 -2.15 -9.50 10.76
N LEU A 67 -1.42 -8.83 11.66
CA LEU A 67 -0.84 -7.51 11.38
C LEU A 67 0.32 -7.61 10.39
N GLU A 68 1.17 -8.64 10.51
CA GLU A 68 2.24 -8.92 9.55
C GLU A 68 1.67 -9.19 8.16
N GLU A 69 0.65 -10.06 8.06
CA GLU A 69 -0.03 -10.36 6.80
C GLU A 69 -0.69 -9.09 6.22
N ALA A 70 -1.32 -8.26 7.04
CA ALA A 70 -1.94 -7.02 6.59
C ALA A 70 -0.92 -6.02 6.02
N ALA A 71 0.25 -5.88 6.65
CA ALA A 71 1.33 -5.02 6.15
C ALA A 71 1.86 -5.52 4.80
N GLU A 72 2.10 -6.83 4.66
CA GLU A 72 2.55 -7.43 3.41
C GLU A 72 1.51 -7.27 2.28
N GLN A 73 0.23 -7.54 2.57
CA GLN A 73 -0.84 -7.39 1.59
C GLN A 73 -0.96 -5.93 1.12
N LEU A 74 -0.82 -4.97 2.03
CA LEU A 74 -0.86 -3.55 1.69
C LEU A 74 0.32 -3.15 0.82
N GLU A 75 1.55 -3.53 1.19
CA GLU A 75 2.76 -3.25 0.41
C GLU A 75 2.64 -3.79 -1.02
N ASN A 76 2.28 -5.06 -1.16
CA ASN A 76 2.11 -5.72 -2.44
C ASN A 76 1.02 -5.05 -3.29
N GLY A 77 -0.11 -4.70 -2.67
CA GLY A 77 -1.22 -4.02 -3.35
C GLY A 77 -0.86 -2.63 -3.84
N LEU A 78 -0.17 -1.83 -3.01
CA LEU A 78 0.27 -0.49 -3.37
C LEU A 78 1.32 -0.50 -4.48
N SER A 79 2.32 -1.37 -4.36
CA SER A 79 3.38 -1.54 -5.36
C SER A 79 2.79 -1.91 -6.73
N ALA A 80 1.95 -2.95 -6.78
CA ALA A 80 1.31 -3.38 -8.03
C ALA A 80 0.42 -2.29 -8.65
N ALA A 81 -0.29 -1.52 -7.82
CA ALA A 81 -1.12 -0.42 -8.31
C ALA A 81 -0.27 0.71 -8.89
N ILE A 82 0.83 1.09 -8.23
CA ILE A 82 1.74 2.15 -8.70
C ILE A 82 2.38 1.77 -10.03
N ASP A 83 2.89 0.54 -10.14
CA ASP A 83 3.49 0.03 -11.39
C ASP A 83 2.48 0.08 -12.54
N ALA A 84 1.23 -0.33 -12.30
CA ALA A 84 0.18 -0.27 -13.30
C ALA A 84 -0.13 1.17 -13.75
N LEU A 85 -0.11 2.15 -12.83
CA LEU A 85 -0.31 3.56 -13.18
C LEU A 85 0.84 4.11 -14.04
N ASP A 86 2.08 3.69 -13.78
CA ASP A 86 3.24 4.07 -14.59
C ASP A 86 3.13 3.52 -16.03
N GLU A 87 2.68 2.28 -16.19
CA GLU A 87 2.40 1.71 -17.52
C GLU A 87 1.30 2.47 -18.28
N VAL A 88 0.25 2.88 -17.58
CA VAL A 88 -0.83 3.70 -18.15
C VAL A 88 -0.29 5.07 -18.60
N LEU A 89 0.51 5.74 -17.77
CA LEU A 89 1.12 7.03 -18.11
C LEU A 89 2.04 6.90 -19.34
N ALA A 90 2.86 5.85 -19.41
CA ALA A 90 3.72 5.59 -20.55
C ALA A 90 2.90 5.41 -21.85
N SER A 91 1.81 4.64 -21.77
CA SER A 91 0.90 4.39 -22.89
C SER A 91 0.19 5.66 -23.39
N LEU A 92 -0.24 6.52 -22.46
CA LEU A 92 -0.86 7.80 -22.77
C LEU A 92 0.15 8.80 -23.36
N GLY A 93 1.37 8.85 -22.85
CA GLY A 93 2.45 9.69 -23.38
C GLY A 93 2.81 9.35 -24.84
N ASN A 94 2.86 8.06 -25.17
CA ASN A 94 3.07 7.60 -26.54
C ASN A 94 1.92 8.04 -27.47
N SER A 95 0.68 8.03 -26.97
CA SER A 95 -0.52 8.47 -27.70
C SER A 95 -0.58 9.99 -27.92
N SER A 96 0.08 10.81 -27.07
CA SER A 96 0.18 12.26 -27.28
C SER A 96 1.27 12.66 -28.28
N ASN A 97 2.34 11.87 -28.41
CA ASN A 97 3.50 12.17 -29.26
C ASN A 97 3.34 11.68 -30.72
N GLY A 98 2.47 10.70 -30.97
CA GLY A 98 2.25 10.10 -32.29
C GLY A 98 1.25 10.80 -33.23
N SER A 99 0.98 12.11 -33.10
CA SER A 99 -0.05 12.81 -33.92
C SER A 99 0.17 14.29 -34.19
#